data_AF-A0AAV2F889-F1
#
_entry.id   AF-A0AAV2F889-F1
#
_cell.length_a   1.000
_cell.length_b   1.000
_cell.length_c   1.000
_cell.angle_alpha   90.00
_cell.angle_beta   90.00
_cell.angle_gamma   90.00
#
_symmetry.space_group_name_H-M   'P 1'
#
loop_
_entity.id
_entity.type
_entity.pdbx_description
1 polymer ?
#
loop_
_entity_poly.entity_id
_entity_poly.type
_entity_poly.pdbx_seq_one_letter_code
_entity_poly.pdbx_strand_id
1 'polypeptide(L)'
;MSFPKKHQKDYHQSKGHQIDFVPGDTIPNKAAYRMNPEETNDLQRQTDKLMEKGHVRQSTSPFAVLVILVPKKDYTWRMGVDC
;
A
#
# COMPACT_ATOMS: atom_id res chain seq x y z
N MET A 1 -25.13 13.67 -17.45
CA MET A 1 -23.77 13.52 -18.00
C MET A 1 -23.08 12.44 -17.17
N SER A 2 -22.88 11.25 -17.75
CA SER A 2 -22.35 10.08 -17.04
C SER A 2 -20.83 10.04 -17.19
N PHE A 3 -20.11 9.97 -16.08
CA PHE A 3 -18.65 9.81 -16.08
C PHE A 3 -18.28 8.41 -16.61
N PRO A 4 -17.30 8.28 -17.54
CA PRO A 4 -16.89 6.98 -18.03
C PRO A 4 -16.23 6.18 -16.91
N LYS A 5 -16.73 4.97 -16.66
CA LYS A 5 -16.09 3.99 -15.78
C LYS A 5 -14.66 3.76 -16.30
N LYS A 6 -13.66 4.16 -15.51
CA LYS A 6 -12.26 3.87 -15.82
C LYS A 6 -12.13 2.36 -15.96
N HIS A 7 -11.53 1.92 -17.06
CA HIS A 7 -11.24 0.50 -17.31
C HIS A 7 -10.57 -0.08 -16.07
N GLN A 8 -11.26 -0.98 -15.39
CA GLN A 8 -10.63 -1.90 -14.46
C GLN A 8 -9.71 -2.74 -15.32
N LYS A 9 -8.39 -2.49 -15.26
CA LYS A 9 -7.44 -3.34 -15.95
C LYS A 9 -7.54 -4.71 -15.29
N ASP A 10 -8.04 -5.68 -16.04
CA ASP A 10 -8.04 -7.07 -15.65
C ASP A 10 -6.57 -7.51 -15.56
N TYR A 11 -6.00 -7.49 -14.35
CA TYR A 11 -4.68 -8.04 -14.08
C TYR A 11 -4.73 -9.58 -14.19
N HIS A 12 -4.97 -10.10 -15.39
CA HIS A 12 -4.76 -11.51 -15.71
C HIS A 12 -3.27 -11.70 -16.00
N GLN A 13 -2.45 -11.89 -14.96
CA GLN A 13 -1.09 -12.38 -15.15
C GLN A 13 -0.55 -13.05 -13.88
N SER A 14 -0.93 -14.31 -13.69
CA SER A 14 -0.38 -15.20 -12.67
C SER A 14 0.97 -15.81 -13.07
N LYS A 15 1.84 -15.05 -13.77
CA LYS A 15 3.24 -15.47 -13.89
C LYS A 15 3.95 -15.06 -12.60
N GLY A 16 4.37 -16.05 -11.82
CA GLY A 16 5.20 -15.81 -10.64
C GLY A 16 6.51 -15.14 -11.06
N HIS A 17 6.82 -14.00 -10.45
CA HIS A 17 8.12 -13.34 -10.59
C HIS A 17 8.87 -13.60 -9.29
N GLN A 18 10.06 -14.20 -9.38
CA GLN A 18 10.94 -14.42 -8.23
C GLN A 18 11.83 -13.19 -8.04
N ILE A 19 11.93 -12.72 -6.80
CA ILE A 19 12.82 -11.63 -6.40
C ILE A 19 13.78 -12.24 -5.37
N ASP A 20 15.06 -12.31 -5.71
CA ASP A 20 16.09 -12.86 -4.83
C ASP A 20 16.66 -11.80 -3.90
N PHE A 21 17.00 -12.20 -2.67
CA PHE A 21 17.69 -11.35 -1.71
C PHE A 21 19.20 -11.54 -1.81
N VAL A 22 19.95 -10.50 -1.43
CA VAL A 22 21.38 -10.63 -1.18
C VAL A 22 21.58 -11.48 0.08
N PRO A 23 22.41 -12.54 0.04
CA PRO A 23 22.65 -13.38 1.22
C PRO A 23 23.22 -12.57 2.39
N GLY A 24 22.63 -12.75 3.58
CA GLY A 24 23.07 -12.08 4.81
C GLY A 24 22.53 -10.66 5.00
N ASP A 25 21.69 -10.17 4.08
CA ASP A 25 21.13 -8.83 4.17
C ASP A 25 20.07 -8.72 5.28
N THR A 26 19.96 -7.54 5.89
CA THR A 26 19.02 -7.33 6.99
C THR A 26 17.60 -7.09 6.48
N ILE A 27 16.63 -7.76 7.11
CA ILE A 27 15.22 -7.55 6.79
C ILE A 27 14.82 -6.12 7.19
N PRO A 28 14.24 -5.33 6.27
CA PRO A 28 13.65 -4.04 6.64
C PRO A 28 12.47 -4.29 7.56
N ASN A 29 12.61 -3.86 8.81
CA ASN A 29 11.54 -3.83 9.79
C ASN A 29 11.78 -2.66 10.74
N LYS A 30 11.24 -1.50 10.37
CA LYS A 30 11.33 -0.28 11.16
C LYS A 30 10.00 -0.03 11.86
N ALA A 31 10.05 0.60 13.03
CA ALA A 31 8.84 1.02 13.75
C ALA A 31 8.05 2.05 12.93
N ALA A 32 6.73 1.90 12.90
CA ALA A 32 5.83 2.82 12.20
C ALA A 32 6.00 4.27 12.70
N TYR A 33 5.84 5.22 11.78
CA TYR A 33 5.75 6.63 12.16
C TYR A 33 4.52 6.87 13.04
N ARG A 34 4.66 7.83 13.97
CA ARG A 34 3.51 8.31 14.74
C ARG A 34 2.56 9.03 13.80
N MET A 35 1.31 8.61 13.80
CA MET A 35 0.23 9.24 13.04
C MET A 35 -0.81 9.79 14.00
N ASN A 36 -1.47 10.86 13.57
CA ASN A 36 -2.65 11.37 14.27
C ASN A 36 -3.89 10.50 13.95
N PRO A 37 -5.02 10.68 14.66
CA PRO A 37 -6.22 9.88 14.41
C PRO A 37 -6.81 10.04 13.00
N GLU A 38 -6.73 11.22 12.39
CA GLU A 38 -7.24 11.48 11.04
C GLU A 38 -6.44 10.72 9.98
N GLU A 39 -5.11 10.83 10.05
CA GLU A 39 -4.16 10.07 9.24
C GLU A 39 -4.39 8.56 9.36
N THR A 40 -4.56 8.07 10.59
CA THR A 40 -4.81 6.64 10.84
C THR A 40 -6.11 6.16 10.20
N ASN A 41 -7.18 6.96 10.29
CA ASN A 41 -8.46 6.65 9.63
C ASN A 41 -8.35 6.66 8.11
N ASP A 42 -7.61 7.62 7.56
CA ASP A 42 -7.34 7.73 6.13
C ASP A 42 -6.52 6.57 5.58
N LEU A 43 -5.52 6.13 6.34
CA LEU A 43 -4.72 4.95 6.04
C LEU A 43 -5.60 3.70 6.02
N GLN A 44 -6.39 3.46 7.07
CA GLN A 44 -7.28 2.31 7.17
C GLN A 44 -8.25 2.26 5.98
N ARG A 45 -8.92 3.38 5.68
CA ARG A 45 -9.86 3.49 4.55
C ARG A 45 -9.21 3.15 3.20
N GLN A 46 -7.97 3.57 2.98
CA GLN A 46 -7.25 3.25 1.75
C GLN A 46 -6.83 1.79 1.70
N THR A 47 -6.36 1.23 2.81
CA THR A 47 -6.02 -0.20 2.94
C THR A 47 -7.22 -1.08 2.65
N ASP A 48 -8.39 -0.80 3.22
CA ASP A 48 -9.61 -1.58 3.00
C ASP A 48 -10.01 -1.57 1.53
N LYS A 49 -9.94 -0.41 0.86
CA LYS A 49 -10.18 -0.31 -0.58
C LYS A 49 -9.20 -1.11 -1.42
N LEU A 50 -7.96 -1.29 -0.97
CA LEU A 50 -6.97 -2.12 -1.65
C LEU A 50 -7.22 -3.62 -1.40
N MET A 51 -7.68 -3.97 -0.20
CA MET A 51 -8.11 -5.34 0.16
C MET A 51 -9.33 -5.76 -0.66
N GLU A 52 -10.35 -4.91 -0.78
CA GLU A 52 -11.55 -5.14 -1.59
C GLU A 52 -11.24 -5.36 -3.07
N LYS A 53 -10.21 -4.68 -3.58
CA LYS A 53 -9.72 -4.85 -4.96
C LYS A 53 -8.83 -6.08 -5.15
N GLY A 54 -8.44 -6.76 -4.08
CA GLY A 54 -7.50 -7.88 -4.12
C GLY A 54 -6.05 -7.48 -4.44
N HIS A 55 -5.69 -6.20 -4.29
CA HIS A 55 -4.33 -5.73 -4.55
C HIS A 55 -3.37 -5.98 -3.39
N VAL A 56 -3.91 -6.04 -2.16
CA VAL A 56 -3.15 -6.35 -0.95
C VAL A 56 -3.89 -7.41 -0.14
N ARG A 57 -3.17 -8.05 0.79
CA ARG A 57 -3.70 -9.05 1.72
C ARG A 57 -2.96 -8.98 3.05
N GLN A 58 -3.57 -9.50 4.10
CA GLN A 58 -2.85 -9.73 5.37
C GLN A 58 -1.65 -10.66 5.14
N SER A 59 -0.56 -10.38 5.83
CA SER A 59 0.73 -11.06 5.67
C SER A 59 1.32 -11.36 7.04
N THR A 60 1.98 -12.52 7.15
CA THR A 60 2.79 -12.93 8.31
C THR A 60 4.29 -12.76 8.05
N SER A 61 4.65 -12.01 6.99
CA SER A 61 6.03 -11.76 6.61
C SER A 61 6.79 -10.99 7.71
N PRO A 62 8.06 -11.32 7.97
CA PRO A 62 8.91 -10.53 8.86
C PRO A 62 9.32 -9.17 8.25
N PHE A 63 9.10 -8.97 6.95
CA PHE A 63 9.38 -7.73 6.22
C PHE A 63 8.29 -6.69 6.47
N ALA A 64 8.69 -5.52 6.96
CA ALA A 64 7.83 -4.38 7.16
C ALA A 64 8.52 -3.09 6.68
N VAL A 65 7.88 -2.43 5.73
CA VAL A 65 8.28 -1.10 5.23
C VAL A 65 7.33 -0.04 5.78
N LEU A 66 7.82 1.19 5.89
CA LEU A 66 7.05 2.28 6.46
C LEU A 66 6.07 2.85 5.42
N VAL A 67 4.89 3.24 5.90
CA VAL A 67 3.91 3.99 5.11
C VAL A 67 3.96 5.45 5.55
N ILE A 68 3.95 6.36 4.59
CA ILE A 68 3.84 7.80 4.80
C ILE A 68 2.57 8.33 4.12
N LEU A 69 1.86 9.24 4.78
CA LEU A 69 0.76 9.97 4.19
C LEU A 69 1.22 11.34 3.72
N VAL A 70 1.01 11.62 2.43
CA VAL A 70 1.36 12.90 1.82
C VAL A 70 0.08 13.66 1.51
N PRO A 71 -0.09 14.91 2.00
CA PRO A 71 -1.28 15.70 1.74
C PRO A 71 -1.32 16.13 0.27
N LYS A 72 -2.51 16.13 -0.32
CA LYS A 72 -2.77 16.66 -1.67
C LYS A 72 -3.39 18.04 -1.60
N LYS A 73 -3.36 18.74 -2.75
CA LYS A 73 -4.05 20.01 -2.95
C LYS A 73 -5.57 19.94 -2.76
N ASP A 74 -6.19 18.77 -2.97
CA ASP A 74 -7.63 18.53 -2.79
C ASP A 74 -8.00 18.18 -1.35
N TYR A 75 -7.09 18.41 -0.40
CA TYR A 75 -7.25 18.07 1.03
C TYR A 75 -7.43 16.58 1.32
N THR A 76 -7.09 15.70 0.36
CA THR A 76 -7.02 14.26 0.60
C THR A 76 -5.59 13.78 0.78
N TRP A 77 -5.42 12.58 1.31
CA TRP A 77 -4.09 11.97 1.52
C TRP A 77 -3.70 11.04 0.36
N ARG A 78 -2.39 10.90 0.12
CA ARG A 78 -1.79 9.82 -0.69
C ARG A 78 -0.99 8.91 0.21
N MET A 79 -1.27 7.62 0.15
CA MET A 79 -0.38 6.60 0.68
C MET A 79 0.90 6.52 -0.16
N GLY A 80 2.04 6.71 0.47
CA GLY A 80 3.38 6.44 -0.05
C GLY A 80 4.06 5.34 0.77
N VAL A 81 5.00 4.64 0.15
CA VAL A 81 5.86 3.66 0.82
C VAL A 81 7.27 4.26 0.91
N ASP A 82 7.84 4.23 2.10
CA ASP A 82 9.21 4.66 2.37
C ASP A 82 10.11 3.42 2.32
N CYS A 83 10.80 3.26 1.18
CA CYS A 83 11.64 2.12 0.82
C CYS A 83 13.11 2.49 0.76
#